data_AF-A0A3L7LRB9-F1
#
_entry.id   AF-A0A3L7LRB9-F1
#
_cell.length_a   1.000
_cell.length_b   1.000
_cell.length_c   1.000
_cell.angle_alpha   90.00
_cell.angle_beta   90.00
_cell.angle_gamma   90.00
#
_symmetry.space_group_name_H-M   'P 1'
#
loop_
_entity.id
_entity.type
_entity.pdbx_description
1 polymer ?
#
loop_
_entity_poly.entity_id
_entity_poly.type
_entity_poly.pdbx_seq_one_letter_code
_entity_poly.pdbx_strand_id
1 'polypeptide(L)' 'MIFAKPTYGLDLHNSLAILERISQAAAQGVAMVLISTDLDELLALSHRVAVMRRGQISGMVVNNAHASRRIGSLISGETP' A
#
# COMPACT_ATOMS: atom_id res chain seq x y z
N MET A 1 -12.03 7.39 -1.20
CA MET A 1 -11.57 7.37 -2.60
C MET A 1 -10.77 6.09 -2.85
N ILE A 2 -10.75 5.59 -4.08
CA ILE A 2 -10.05 4.34 -4.44
C ILE A 2 -9.00 4.65 -5.51
N PHE A 3 -7.77 4.22 -5.28
CA PHE A 3 -6.67 4.31 -6.23
C PHE A 3 -6.17 2.90 -6.54
N ALA A 4 -6.18 2.50 -7.81
CA ALA A 4 -5.72 1.18 -8.24
C ALA A 4 -4.51 1.34 -9.17
N LYS A 5 -3.34 0.90 -8.67
CA LYS A 5 -2.01 1.04 -9.30
C LYS A 5 -1.75 2.47 -9.82
N PRO A 6 -1.82 3.51 -8.98
CA PRO A 6 -1.85 4.90 -9.45
C PRO A 6 -0.52 5.40 -10.05
N THR A 7 0.58 4.70 -9.79
CA THR A 7 1.93 5.00 -10.33
C THR A 7 2.32 4.11 -11.53
N TYR A 8 1.48 3.15 -11.92
CA TYR A 8 1.86 2.16 -12.94
C TYR A 8 2.04 2.80 -14.32
N GLY A 9 3.20 2.56 -14.93
CA GLY A 9 3.54 3.10 -16.24
C GLY A 9 4.02 4.56 -16.22
N LEU A 10 4.17 5.17 -15.05
CA LEU A 10 4.77 6.49 -14.88
C LEU A 10 6.28 6.37 -14.63
N ASP A 11 7.02 7.41 -14.99
CA ASP A 11 8.39 7.58 -14.54
C ASP A 11 8.47 7.95 -13.04
N LEU A 12 9.69 7.97 -12.50
CA LEU A 12 9.93 8.26 -11.09
C LEU A 12 9.40 9.63 -10.65
N HIS A 13 9.63 10.68 -11.44
CA HIS A 13 9.24 12.04 -11.08
C HIS A 13 7.71 12.17 -11.01
N ASN A 14 7.03 11.65 -12.03
CA ASN A 14 5.56 11.65 -12.08
C ASN A 14 4.95 10.76 -11.00
N SER A 15 5.56 9.62 -10.69
CA SER A 15 5.13 8.75 -9.60
C SER A 15 5.17 9.48 -8.25
N LEU A 16 6.28 10.15 -7.94
CA LEU A 16 6.42 10.93 -6.71
C LEU A 16 5.37 12.04 -6.60
N ALA A 17 5.11 12.75 -7.70
CA ALA A 17 4.08 13.80 -7.75
C ALA A 17 2.66 13.24 -7.48
N ILE A 18 2.35 12.04 -8.01
CA ILE A 18 1.07 11.37 -7.75
C ILE A 18 0.97 10.96 -6.27
N LEU A 19 2.01 10.34 -5.71
CA LEU A 19 2.03 9.92 -4.31
C LEU A 19 1.86 11.12 -3.36
N GLU A 20 2.51 12.25 -3.64
CA GLU A 20 2.38 13.47 -2.85
C GLU A 20 0.94 14.01 -2.87
N ARG A 21 0.30 14.05 -4.04
CA ARG A 21 -1.10 14.48 -4.16
C ARG A 21 -2.06 13.57 -3.39
N ILE A 22 -1.84 12.25 -3.44
CA ILE A 22 -2.64 11.29 -2.69
C ILE A 22 -2.45 11.54 -1.18
N SER A 23 -1.21 11.75 -0.72
CA SER A 23 -0.92 12.06 0.68
C SER A 23 -1.62 13.35 1.15
N GLN A 24 -1.57 14.41 0.35
CA GLN A 24 -2.24 15.68 0.65
C GLN A 24 -3.78 15.52 0.73
N ALA A 25 -4.38 14.73 -0.17
CA ALA A 25 -5.80 14.42 -0.09
C ALA A 25 -6.14 13.61 1.19
N ALA A 26 -5.22 12.78 1.69
CA ALA A 26 -5.41 11.98 2.89
C ALA A 26 -5.46 12.86 4.13
N ALA A 27 -4.57 13.85 4.17
CA ALA A 27 -4.49 14.82 5.25
C ALA A 27 -5.77 15.65 5.43
N GLN A 28 -6.63 15.72 4.40
CA GLN A 28 -7.94 16.38 4.47
C GLN A 28 -9.02 15.52 5.15
N GLY A 29 -8.68 14.36 5.72
CA GLY A 29 -9.61 13.50 6.46
C GLY A 29 -10.43 12.56 5.58
N VAL A 30 -10.07 12.41 4.30
CA VAL A 30 -10.78 11.53 3.37
C VAL A 30 -10.29 10.10 3.53
N ALA A 31 -11.22 9.17 3.78
CA ALA A 31 -10.91 7.74 3.79
C ALA A 31 -10.46 7.26 2.40
N MET A 32 -9.36 6.53 2.33
CA MET A 32 -8.77 6.05 1.07
C MET A 32 -8.42 4.57 1.08
N VAL A 33 -8.60 3.96 -0.08
CA VAL A 33 -8.20 2.59 -0.38
C VAL A 33 -7.19 2.63 -1.52
N LEU A 34 -5.97 2.21 -1.23
CA LEU A 34 -4.89 2.07 -2.21
C LEU A 34 -4.70 0.59 -2.54
N ILE A 35 -4.71 0.26 -3.83
CA ILE A 35 -4.46 -1.09 -4.33
C ILE A 35 -3.21 -1.01 -5.18
N SER A 36 -2.10 -1.60 -4.70
CA SER A 36 -0.85 -1.66 -5.43
C SER A 36 -0.15 -3.00 -5.22
N THR A 37 0.80 -3.30 -6.08
CA THR A 37 1.76 -4.40 -5.92
C THR A 37 3.15 -3.89 -5.57
N ASP A 38 3.34 -2.56 -5.57
CA ASP A 38 4.55 -1.90 -5.12
C ASP A 38 4.48 -1.72 -3.59
N LEU A 39 5.43 -2.32 -2.88
CA LEU A 39 5.45 -2.30 -1.43
C LEU A 39 5.86 -0.92 -0.89
N ASP A 40 6.76 -0.22 -1.57
CA ASP A 40 7.26 1.08 -1.11
C ASP A 40 6.15 2.14 -1.20
N GLU A 41 5.36 2.11 -2.27
CA GLU A 41 4.15 2.92 -2.41
C GLU A 41 3.14 2.66 -1.27
N LEU A 42 2.86 1.38 -0.98
CA LEU A 42 1.92 1.01 0.08
C LEU A 42 2.41 1.48 1.45
N LEU A 43 3.69 1.29 1.74
CA LEU A 43 4.31 1.69 3.01
C LEU A 43 4.44 3.21 3.14
N ALA A 44 4.54 3.96 2.05
CA ALA A 44 4.62 5.42 2.10
C ALA A 44 3.28 6.08 2.45
N LEU A 45 2.15 5.50 1.99
CA LEU A 45 0.83 6.16 2.06
C LEU A 45 -0.15 5.52 3.05
N SER A 46 0.03 4.24 3.40
CA SER A 46 -1.01 3.49 4.12
C SER A 46 -0.80 3.50 5.63
N HIS A 47 -1.87 3.65 6.40
CA HIS A 47 -1.84 3.38 7.85
C HIS A 47 -1.80 1.87 8.16
N ARG A 48 -2.47 1.08 7.32
CA ARG A 48 -2.61 -0.38 7.44
C ARG A 48 -2.67 -0.98 6.05
N VAL A 49 -2.18 -2.21 5.89
CA VAL A 49 -2.15 -2.93 4.62
C VAL A 49 -2.85 -4.27 4.79
N ALA A 50 -3.86 -4.54 3.96
CA ALA A 50 -4.47 -5.87 3.86
C ALA A 50 -3.76 -6.66 2.75
N VAL A 51 -3.33 -7.88 3.05
CA VAL A 51 -2.58 -8.71 2.10
C VAL A 51 -3.52 -9.72 1.46
N MET A 52 -3.71 -9.62 0.14
CA MET A 52 -4.49 -10.57 -0.63
C MET A 52 -3.59 -11.67 -1.22
N ARG A 53 -3.96 -12.92 -1.01
CA ARG A 53 -3.28 -14.11 -1.54
C ARG A 53 -4.30 -15.15 -1.94
N ARG A 54 -4.19 -15.71 -3.15
CA ARG A 54 -5.11 -16.75 -3.69
C ARG A 54 -6.60 -16.37 -3.56
N GLY A 55 -6.92 -15.10 -3.86
CA GLY A 55 -8.30 -14.59 -3.81
C GLY A 55 -8.87 -14.34 -2.41
N GLN A 56 -8.05 -14.46 -1.35
CA GLN A 56 -8.47 -14.23 0.03
C GLN A 56 -7.56 -13.24 0.75
N ILE A 57 -8.09 -12.54 1.75
CA ILE A 57 -7.29 -11.70 2.65
C ILE A 57 -6.58 -12.62 3.65
N SER A 58 -5.27 -12.76 3.46
CA SER A 58 -4.39 -13.58 4.31
C SER A 58 -4.10 -12.93 5.66
N GLY A 59 -4.25 -11.60 5.77
CA GLY A 59 -4.05 -10.87 7.00
C GLY A 59 -4.03 -9.36 6.79
N MET A 60 -3.97 -8.64 7.91
CA MET A 60 -3.87 -7.18 7.93
C MET A 60 -2.71 -6.75 8.83
N VAL A 61 -1.89 -5.86 8.30
CA VAL A 61 -0.64 -5.38 8.93
C VAL A 61 -0.79 -3.89 9.21
N VAL A 62 -0.55 -3.49 10.46
CA VAL A 62 -0.35 -2.06 10.79
C VAL A 62 0.98 -1.61 10.21
N ASN A 63 0.99 -0.49 9.50
CA ASN A 63 2.19 0.03 8.89
C ASN A 63 3.11 0.65 9.96
N ASN A 64 4.13 -0.10 10.34
CA ASN A 64 5.14 0.27 11.32
C ASN A 64 6.52 -0.25 10.86
N ALA A 65 7.55 -0.09 11.68
CA ALA A 65 8.92 -0.48 11.34
C ALA A 65 9.10 -1.97 10.93
N HIS A 66 8.16 -2.84 11.26
CA HIS A 66 8.20 -4.27 10.91
C HIS A 66 7.20 -4.67 9.82
N ALA A 67 6.47 -3.70 9.24
CA ALA A 67 5.39 -3.97 8.31
C ALA A 67 5.87 -4.69 7.04
N SER A 68 6.96 -4.23 6.42
CA SER A 68 7.53 -4.84 5.22
C SER A 68 7.76 -6.35 5.39
N ARG A 69 8.46 -6.75 6.47
CA ARG A 69 8.71 -8.17 6.77
C ARG A 69 7.42 -8.95 6.97
N ARG A 70 6.48 -8.43 7.76
CA ARG A 70 5.19 -9.10 8.03
C ARG A 70 4.33 -9.25 6.79
N ILE A 71 4.32 -8.25 5.92
CA ILE A 71 3.64 -8.29 4.62
C ILE A 71 4.29 -9.38 3.76
N GLY A 72 5.62 -9.43 3.70
CA GLY A 72 6.37 -10.47 2.99
C GLY A 72 5.98 -11.89 3.44
N SER A 73 5.94 -12.14 4.76
CA SER A 73 5.52 -13.44 5.31
C SER A 73 4.09 -13.81 4.88
N LEU A 74 3.14 -12.86 4.90
CA LEU A 74 1.76 -13.09 4.46
C LEU A 74 1.66 -13.36 2.94
N ILE A 75 2.47 -12.70 2.12
CA ILE A 75 2.53 -12.93 0.66
C ILE A 75 3.07 -14.34 0.37
N SER A 76 4.18 -14.73 1.00
CA SER A 76 4.78 -16.06 0.83
C SER A 76 3.87 -17.17 1.38
N GLY A 77 3.08 -16.86 2.41
CA GLY A 77 2.29 -17.83 3.17
C GLY A 77 3.11 -18.53 4.26
N GLU A 78 4.26 -17.96 4.63
CA GLU A 78 5.01 -18.36 5.81
C GLU A 78 4.23 -17.85 7.02
N THR A 79 3.51 -18.76 7.68
CA THR A 79 2.78 -18.44 8.91
C THR A 79 3.79 -18.53 10.07
N PRO A 80 3.79 -17.59 11.05
CA PRO A 80 4.62 -17.71 12.25
C PRO A 80 4.25 -18.95 13.07
#